data_AF-A0A5K1CCY0-F1
#
_entry.id   AF-A0A5K1CCY0-F1
#
_cell.length_a   1.000
_cell.length_b   1.000
_cell.length_c   1.000
_cell.angle_alpha   90.00
_cell.angle_beta   90.00
_cell.angle_gamma   90.00
#
_symmetry.space_group_name_H-M   'P 1'
#
loop_
_entity.id
_entity.type
_entity.pdbx_description
1 polymer ?
#
loop_
_entity_poly.entity_id
_entity_poly.type
_entity_poly.pdbx_seq_one_letter_code
_entity_poly.pdbx_strand_id
1 'polypeptide(L)'
;PFEIATRQQPLMPHTLAAQEKGRPTFAYQFVRDWQEQTEMAKTFLHKAVKKMKKFTDRNRRPMEFRVGDQVLVKLYPDRTGIFRGRHRSLIRKYERPFH
;
A
#
# COMPACT_ATOMS: atom_id res chain seq x y z
N PRO A 1 20.06 14.53 22.34
CA PRO A 1 19.28 15.64 22.95
C PRO A 1 20.05 16.97 22.82
N PHE A 2 19.76 17.73 21.76
CA PHE A 2 20.49 18.96 21.42
C PHE A 2 20.33 20.05 22.50
N GLU A 3 19.12 20.21 23.04
CA GLU A 3 18.78 21.22 24.05
C GLU A 3 19.52 21.07 25.39
N ILE A 4 19.81 19.83 25.82
CA ILE A 4 20.54 19.56 27.07
C ILE A 4 22.01 20.03 26.95
N ALA A 5 22.57 19.96 25.75
CA ALA A 5 23.98 20.29 25.51
C ALA A 5 24.22 21.79 25.26
N THR A 6 23.30 22.47 24.57
CA THR A 6 23.51 23.86 24.12
C THR A 6 22.55 24.86 24.76
N ARG A 7 21.52 24.41 25.49
CA ARG A 7 20.41 25.24 26.00
C ARG A 7 19.71 26.10 24.94
N GLN A 8 19.86 25.76 23.66
CA GLN A 8 19.22 26.45 22.56
C GLN A 8 18.29 25.50 21.84
N GLN A 9 17.09 26.00 21.53
CA GLN A 9 16.14 25.27 20.70
C GLN A 9 16.62 25.32 19.25
N PRO A 10 16.80 24.17 18.58
CA PRO A 10 17.29 24.15 17.22
C PRO A 10 16.25 24.77 16.29
N LEU A 11 16.69 25.65 15.40
CA LEU A 11 15.83 26.26 14.38
C LEU A 11 15.26 25.18 13.47
N MET A 12 13.95 25.25 13.24
CA MET A 12 13.27 24.28 12.38
C MET A 12 13.81 24.37 10.94
N PRO A 13 13.95 23.25 10.22
CA PRO A 13 14.53 23.25 8.87
C PRO A 13 13.81 24.19 7.89
N HIS A 14 12.49 24.35 8.06
CA HIS A 14 11.68 25.26 7.23
C HIS A 14 11.93 26.74 7.55
N THR A 15 12.35 27.08 8.77
CA THR A 15 12.71 28.46 9.19
C THR A 15 14.09 28.83 8.68
N LEU A 16 15.05 27.90 8.70
CA LEU A 16 16.39 28.09 8.13
C LEU A 16 16.34 28.33 6.61
N ALA A 17 15.48 27.59 5.90
CA ALA A 17 15.30 27.75 4.45
C ALA A 17 14.72 29.12 4.06
N ALA A 18 13.98 29.80 4.94
CA ALA A 18 13.40 31.11 4.68
C ALA A 18 14.37 32.29 4.93
N GLN A 19 15.46 32.09 5.67
CA GLN A 19 16.42 33.15 6.04
C GLN A 19 17.68 33.20 5.16
N GLU A 20 18.00 32.17 4.37
CA GLU A 20 19.15 32.18 3.45
C GLU A 20 18.91 33.08 2.22
N LYS A 21 19.16 34.39 2.37
CA LYS A 21 19.46 35.29 1.24
C LYS A 21 20.96 35.17 0.89
N GLY A 22 21.35 34.06 0.28
CA GLY A 22 22.73 33.75 -0.10
C GLY A 22 22.81 32.30 -0.60
N ARG A 23 23.85 31.95 -1.35
CA ARG A 23 24.01 30.62 -1.99
C ARG A 23 23.54 29.48 -1.07
N PRO A 24 22.72 28.55 -1.56
CA PRO A 24 22.15 27.49 -0.74
C PRO A 24 23.25 26.67 -0.07
N THR A 25 23.16 26.50 1.25
CA THR A 25 24.09 25.67 2.02
C THR A 25 24.08 24.22 1.50
N PHE A 26 25.21 23.51 1.59
CA PHE A 26 25.34 22.12 1.17
C PHE A 26 24.23 21.20 1.74
N ALA A 27 23.84 21.44 3.00
CA ALA A 27 22.74 20.73 3.65
C ALA A 27 21.37 20.97 2.97
N TYR A 28 21.11 22.18 2.48
CA TYR A 28 19.88 22.49 1.75
C TYR A 28 19.82 21.74 0.42
N GLN A 29 20.93 21.74 -0.34
CA GLN A 29 21.00 21.00 -1.61
C GLN A 29 20.83 19.50 -1.38
N PHE A 30 21.46 18.95 -0.34
CA PHE A 30 21.28 17.54 0.04
C PHE A 30 19.82 17.18 0.33
N VAL A 31 19.11 17.99 1.12
CA VAL A 31 17.69 17.76 1.43
C VAL A 31 16.82 17.87 0.18
N ARG A 32 17.12 18.83 -0.70
CA ARG A 32 16.44 19.00 -1.99
C ARG A 32 16.60 17.79 -2.90
N ASP A 33 17.83 17.32 -3.08
CA ASP A 33 18.15 16.16 -3.92
C ASP A 33 17.51 14.90 -3.35
N TRP A 34 17.59 14.71 -2.03
CA TRP A 34 16.94 13.58 -1.36
C TRP A 34 15.44 13.58 -1.61
N GLN A 35 14.78 14.73 -1.44
CA GLN A 35 13.35 14.85 -1.70
C GLN A 35 12.99 14.50 -3.15
N GLU A 36 13.75 15.00 -4.12
CA GLU A 36 13.54 14.69 -5.53
C GLU A 36 13.69 13.19 -5.82
N GLN A 37 14.72 12.54 -5.28
CA GLN A 37 14.91 11.10 -5.40
C GLN A 37 13.76 10.32 -4.78
N THR A 38 13.26 10.73 -3.61
CA THR A 38 12.12 10.06 -2.97
C THR A 38 10.83 10.20 -3.79
N GLU A 39 10.57 11.37 -4.37
CA GLU A 39 9.40 11.57 -5.22
C GLU A 39 9.51 10.75 -6.51
N MET A 40 10.70 10.69 -7.13
CA MET A 40 10.93 9.81 -8.27
C MET A 40 10.65 8.35 -7.91
N ALA A 41 11.20 7.85 -6.79
CA ALA A 41 10.96 6.48 -6.33
C ALA A 41 9.46 6.19 -6.13
N LYS A 42 8.71 7.12 -5.51
CA LYS A 42 7.24 7.01 -5.36
C LYS A 42 6.54 6.93 -6.71
N THR A 43 6.92 7.76 -7.68
CA THR A 43 6.30 7.74 -9.02
C THR A 43 6.53 6.41 -9.73
N PHE A 44 7.71 5.80 -9.59
CA PHE A 44 8.01 4.49 -10.17
C PHE A 44 7.20 3.38 -9.51
N LEU A 45 7.05 3.40 -8.18
CA LEU A 45 6.18 2.48 -7.45
C LEU A 45 4.73 2.59 -7.92
N HIS A 46 4.19 3.81 -8.04
CA HIS A 46 2.83 4.01 -8.57
C HIS A 46 2.66 3.45 -9.98
N LYS A 47 3.65 3.66 -10.87
CA LYS A 47 3.65 3.07 -12.22
C LYS A 47 3.66 1.55 -12.17
N ALA A 48 4.46 0.94 -11.29
CA ALA A 48 4.52 -0.51 -11.12
C ALA A 48 3.17 -1.08 -10.62
N VAL A 49 2.57 -0.48 -9.59
CA VAL A 49 1.25 -0.87 -9.07
C VAL A 49 0.19 -0.78 -10.17
N LYS A 50 0.18 0.30 -10.96
CA LYS A 50 -0.78 0.47 -12.07
C LYS A 50 -0.62 -0.61 -13.15
N LYS A 51 0.62 -0.96 -13.51
CA LYS A 51 0.89 -2.05 -14.46
C LYS A 51 0.42 -3.41 -13.91
N MET A 52 0.72 -3.68 -12.64
CA MET A 52 0.31 -4.91 -11.98
C MET A 52 -1.22 -5.03 -11.91
N LYS A 53 -1.91 -3.97 -11.48
CA LYS A 53 -3.38 -3.91 -11.47
C LYS A 53 -3.97 -4.18 -12.86
N LYS A 54 -3.45 -3.50 -13.90
CA LYS A 54 -3.91 -3.70 -15.29
C LYS A 54 -3.73 -5.16 -15.74
N PHE A 55 -2.63 -5.80 -15.36
CA PHE A 55 -2.37 -7.19 -15.69
C PHE A 55 -3.31 -8.14 -14.93
N THR A 56 -3.45 -7.97 -13.61
CA THR A 56 -4.33 -8.78 -12.76
C THR A 56 -5.80 -8.65 -13.16
N ASP A 57 -6.24 -7.46 -13.55
CA ASP A 57 -7.63 -7.20 -13.89
C ASP A 57 -7.96 -7.50 -15.37
N ARG A 58 -6.97 -7.89 -16.19
CA ARG A 58 -7.14 -8.08 -17.65
C ARG A 58 -8.31 -8.99 -18.03
N ASN A 59 -8.57 -10.02 -17.22
CA ASN A 59 -9.65 -11.00 -17.45
C ASN A 59 -10.75 -10.95 -16.38
N ARG A 60 -10.70 -9.96 -15.47
CA ARG A 60 -11.75 -9.80 -14.46
C ARG A 60 -12.96 -9.16 -15.13
N ARG A 61 -14.12 -9.78 -14.96
CA ARG A 61 -15.40 -9.16 -15.32
C ARG A 61 -15.87 -8.35 -14.12
N PRO A 62 -16.29 -7.09 -14.32
CA PRO A 62 -16.99 -6.37 -13.25
C PRO A 62 -18.27 -7.16 -12.94
N MET A 63 -18.35 -7.69 -11.73
CA MET A 63 -19.53 -8.35 -11.22
C MET A 63 -19.86 -7.68 -9.89
N GLU A 64 -20.90 -6.86 -9.92
CA GLU A 64 -21.44 -6.21 -8.73
C GLU A 64 -22.65 -7.03 -8.28
N PHE A 65 -22.69 -7.38 -7.00
CA PHE A 65 -23.81 -8.07 -6.40
C PHE A 65 -24.77 -7.06 -5.79
N ARG A 66 -26.07 -7.28 -5.96
CA ARG A 66 -27.14 -6.50 -5.33
C ARG A 66 -27.70 -7.25 -4.13
N VAL A 67 -28.35 -6.52 -3.23
CA VAL A 67 -29.07 -7.13 -2.11
C VAL A 67 -30.18 -8.02 -2.68
N GLY A 68 -30.23 -9.27 -2.24
CA GLY A 68 -31.15 -10.29 -2.75
C GLY A 68 -30.58 -11.18 -3.87
N ASP A 69 -29.39 -10.89 -4.39
CA ASP A 69 -28.72 -11.79 -5.34
C ASP A 69 -28.28 -13.06 -4.64
N GLN A 70 -28.62 -14.21 -5.22
CA GLN A 70 -28.13 -15.50 -4.74
C GLN A 70 -26.68 -15.70 -5.16
N VAL A 71 -25.79 -15.76 -4.16
CA VAL A 71 -24.35 -15.95 -4.36
C VAL A 71 -23.88 -17.26 -3.74
N LEU A 72 -22.83 -17.84 -4.33
CA LEU A 72 -22.17 -19.03 -3.81
C LEU A 72 -20.87 -18.64 -3.11
N VAL A 73 -20.75 -18.98 -1.82
CA VAL A 73 -19.54 -18.68 -1.03
C VAL A 73 -18.48 -19.73 -1.29
N LYS A 74 -17.24 -19.31 -1.55
CA LYS A 74 -16.13 -20.23 -1.79
C LYS A 74 -15.71 -20.92 -0.50
N LEU A 75 -15.74 -22.26 -0.51
CA LEU A 75 -15.30 -23.09 0.61
C LEU A 75 -13.79 -23.32 0.55
N TYR A 76 -13.14 -23.17 1.70
CA TYR A 76 -11.72 -23.48 1.87
C TYR A 76 -11.59 -24.73 2.74
N PRO A 77 -11.50 -25.92 2.12
CA PRO A 77 -11.57 -27.19 2.85
C PRO A 77 -10.48 -27.37 3.91
N ASP A 78 -9.31 -26.76 3.68
CA ASP A 78 -8.17 -26.83 4.59
C ASP A 78 -8.36 -26.00 5.87
N ARG A 79 -9.32 -25.07 5.92
CA ARG A 79 -9.53 -24.16 7.07
C ARG A 79 -10.63 -24.60 8.01
N THR A 80 -11.68 -25.22 7.49
CA THR A 80 -12.91 -25.40 8.26
C THR A 80 -12.94 -26.70 9.06
N GLY A 81 -12.06 -27.68 8.78
CA GLY A 81 -12.05 -28.97 9.47
C GLY A 81 -13.31 -29.84 9.22
N ILE A 82 -14.38 -29.26 8.68
CA ILE A 82 -15.66 -29.87 8.31
C ILE A 82 -15.47 -31.04 7.34
N PHE A 83 -14.40 -31.03 6.55
CA PHE A 83 -14.12 -32.04 5.54
C PHE A 83 -12.99 -33.02 5.92
N ARG A 84 -12.61 -33.11 7.20
CA ARG A 84 -11.61 -34.09 7.67
C ARG A 84 -12.05 -35.52 7.28
N GLY A 85 -11.10 -36.29 6.74
CA GLY A 85 -11.34 -37.67 6.29
C GLY A 85 -11.98 -37.80 4.90
N ARG A 86 -12.39 -36.71 4.24
CA ARG A 86 -12.83 -36.74 2.84
C ARG A 86 -11.70 -36.42 1.89
N HIS A 87 -11.63 -37.17 0.78
CA HIS A 87 -10.67 -36.89 -0.28
C HIS A 87 -10.95 -35.54 -0.94
N ARG A 88 -9.89 -34.76 -1.25
CA ARG A 88 -10.01 -33.36 -1.73
C ARG A 88 -10.87 -33.21 -2.99
N SER A 89 -10.84 -34.19 -3.90
CA SER A 89 -11.64 -34.15 -5.13
C SER A 89 -13.15 -34.27 -4.90
N LEU A 90 -13.57 -34.80 -3.76
CA LEU A 90 -14.98 -35.02 -3.41
C LEU A 90 -15.57 -33.87 -2.59
N ILE A 91 -14.77 -32.84 -2.27
CA ILE A 91 -15.22 -31.69 -1.51
C ILE A 91 -15.80 -30.64 -2.46
N ARG A 92 -17.02 -30.19 -2.16
CA ARG A 92 -17.66 -29.09 -2.89
C ARG A 92 -16.80 -27.82 -2.76
N LYS A 93 -16.61 -27.11 -3.87
CA LYS A 93 -15.82 -25.87 -3.91
C LYS A 93 -16.58 -24.64 -3.39
N TYR A 94 -17.91 -24.71 -3.40
CA TYR A 94 -18.78 -23.63 -2.97
C TYR A 94 -19.89 -24.15 -2.04
N GLU A 95 -20.36 -23.29 -1.16
CA GLU A 95 -21.52 -23.53 -0.31
C GLU A 95 -22.82 -23.41 -1.12
N ARG A 96 -23.94 -23.80 -0.51
CA ARG A 96 -25.28 -23.58 -1.06
C ARG A 96 -25.54 -22.08 -1.23
N PRO A 97 -26.50 -21.68 -2.10
CA PRO A 97 -26.87 -20.28 -2.25
C PRO A 97 -27.14 -19.64 -0.90
N PHE A 98 -26.50 -18.51 -0.63
CA PHE A 98 -26.79 -17.69 0.55
C PHE A 98 -28.03 -16.84 0.28
N HIS A 99 -28.86 -16.66 1.30
CA HIS A 99 -30.07 -15.84 1.28
C HIS A 99 -29.84 -14.52 2.02
#